data_AF-A0A7G2IJG4-F1
#
_entry.id   AF-A0A7G2IJG4-F1
#
_cell.length_a   1.000
_cell.length_b   1.000
_cell.length_c   1.000
_cell.angle_alpha   90.00
_cell.angle_beta   90.00
_cell.angle_gamma   90.00
#
_symmetry.space_group_name_H-M   'P 1'
#
loop_
_entity.id
_entity.type
_entity.pdbx_description
1 polymer ?
#
loop_
_entity_poly.entity_id
_entity_poly.type
_entity_poly.pdbx_seq_one_letter_code
_entity_poly.pdbx_strand_id
1 'polypeptide(L)' 'MSKPFVWQELFVQSKDSTEYELLSNQHVTVTELDGEEVIKVAPEALTLLAQQAFL' A
#
# COMPACT_ATOMS: atom_id res chain seq x y z
N MET A 1 -20.59 -13.43 34.15
CA MET A 1 -19.50 -13.77 33.21
C MET A 1 -19.53 -12.75 32.07
N SER A 2 -18.60 -11.80 32.05
CA SER A 2 -18.47 -10.86 30.92
C SER A 2 -17.82 -11.58 29.75
N LYS A 3 -18.37 -11.42 28.53
CA LYS A 3 -17.69 -11.91 27.33
C LYS A 3 -16.33 -11.21 27.18
N PRO A 4 -15.27 -11.93 26.75
CA PRO A 4 -14.00 -11.29 26.43
C PRO A 4 -14.17 -10.31 25.27
N PHE A 5 -13.46 -9.19 25.34
CA PHE A 5 -13.38 -8.25 24.23
C PHE A 5 -12.66 -8.91 23.05
N VAL A 6 -13.29 -8.86 21.89
CA VAL A 6 -12.71 -9.32 20.63
C VAL A 6 -12.73 -8.11 19.69
N TRP A 7 -11.53 -7.62 19.36
CA TRP A 7 -11.39 -6.56 18.36
C TRP A 7 -11.76 -7.11 16.99
N GLN A 8 -12.54 -6.35 16.23
CA GLN A 8 -12.92 -6.65 14.87
C GLN A 8 -12.85 -5.37 14.04
N GLU A 9 -12.37 -5.50 12.81
CA GLU A 9 -12.39 -4.41 11.84
C GLU A 9 -13.84 -4.03 11.50
N LEU A 10 -14.09 -2.72 11.39
CA LEU A 10 -15.41 -2.21 11.00
C LEU A 10 -15.78 -2.55 9.55
N PHE A 11 -14.77 -2.71 8.69
CA PHE A 11 -14.94 -3.01 7.28
C PHE A 11 -14.10 -4.22 6.93
N VAL A 12 -14.75 -5.26 6.41
CA VAL A 12 -14.06 -6.46 5.94
C VAL A 12 -13.70 -6.26 4.48
N GLN A 13 -12.42 -6.40 4.14
CA GLN A 13 -11.95 -6.32 2.76
C GLN A 13 -12.32 -7.61 2.00
N SER A 14 -12.86 -7.46 0.79
CA SER A 14 -13.04 -8.57 -0.15
C SER A 14 -11.80 -8.77 -1.02
N LYS A 15 -11.74 -9.88 -1.75
CA LYS A 15 -10.68 -10.13 -2.73
C LYS A 15 -10.66 -9.00 -3.79
N ASP A 16 -9.49 -8.42 -4.05
CA ASP A 16 -9.29 -7.51 -5.18
C ASP A 16 -9.20 -8.31 -6.49
N SER A 17 -10.01 -7.93 -7.47
CA SER A 17 -10.02 -8.49 -8.82
C SER A 17 -9.71 -7.45 -9.90
N THR A 18 -9.23 -6.28 -9.49
CA THR A 18 -8.87 -5.19 -10.39
C THR A 18 -7.58 -5.56 -11.12
N GLU A 19 -7.57 -5.38 -12.44
CA GLU A 19 -6.36 -5.54 -13.24
C GLU A 19 -5.55 -4.25 -13.20
N TYR A 20 -4.23 -4.37 -13.00
CA TYR A 20 -3.31 -3.23 -12.92
C TYR A 20 -2.18 -3.39 -13.94
N GLU A 21 -1.75 -2.26 -14.48
CA GLU A 21 -0.56 -2.18 -15.34
C GLU A 21 0.61 -1.58 -14.55
N LEU A 22 1.81 -2.10 -14.77
CA LEU A 22 3.02 -1.56 -14.17
C LEU A 22 3.42 -0.26 -14.87
N LEU A 23 3.25 0.86 -14.19
CA LEU A 23 3.65 2.17 -14.72
C LEU A 23 5.18 2.37 -14.70
N SER A 24 5.83 2.12 -13.56
CA SER A 24 7.29 2.24 -13.41
C SER A 24 7.76 1.56 -12.12
N ASN A 25 9.02 1.13 -12.08
CA ASN A 25 9.69 0.59 -10.88
C ASN A 25 10.84 1.46 -10.37
N GLN A 26 11.09 2.62 -10.99
CA GLN A 26 12.30 3.42 -10.74
C GLN A 26 12.29 4.17 -9.40
N HIS A 27 11.10 4.45 -8.87
CA HIS A 27 10.93 5.30 -7.69
C HIS A 27 10.68 4.53 -6.40
N VAL A 28 10.82 3.20 -6.44
CA VAL A 28 10.55 2.31 -5.31
C VAL A 28 11.83 1.54 -5.00
N THR A 29 12.22 1.55 -3.72
CA THR A 29 13.38 0.80 -3.24
C THR A 29 13.03 0.10 -1.93
N VAL A 30 13.63 -1.06 -1.68
CA VAL A 30 13.50 -1.77 -0.40
C VAL A 30 14.72 -1.43 0.46
N THR A 31 14.50 -1.16 1.74
CA THR A 31 15.55 -0.87 2.71
C THR A 31 15.22 -1.57 4.03
N GLU A 32 16.18 -1.64 4.95
CA GLU A 32 15.98 -2.21 6.28
C GLU A 32 15.99 -1.08 7.31
N LEU A 33 14.97 -1.03 8.17
CA LEU A 33 14.87 -0.11 9.29
C LEU A 33 14.46 -0.91 10.52
N ASP A 34 15.25 -0.82 11.59
CA ASP A 34 15.03 -1.53 12.86
C ASP A 34 14.81 -3.05 12.70
N GLY A 35 15.45 -3.67 11.70
CA GLY A 35 15.34 -5.10 11.41
C GLY A 35 14.09 -5.49 10.60
N GLU A 36 13.30 -4.51 10.15
CA GLU A 36 12.14 -4.70 9.28
C GLU A 36 12.41 -4.18 7.87
N GLU A 37 11.93 -4.92 6.86
CA GLU A 37 11.98 -4.46 5.47
C GLU A 37 10.93 -3.37 5.24
N VAL A 38 11.39 -2.20 4.79
CA VAL A 38 10.56 -1.03 4.51
C VAL A 38 10.71 -0.63 3.05
N ILE A 39 9.58 -0.28 2.43
CA ILE A 39 9.54 0.25 1.07
C ILE A 39 9.68 1.76 1.11
N LYS A 40 10.75 2.29 0.51
CA LYS A 40 10.97 3.72 0.29
C LYS A 40 10.43 4.12 -1.08
N VAL A 41 9.52 5.08 -1.07
CA VAL A 41 8.90 5.66 -2.27
C VAL A 41 9.41 7.10 -2.44
N ALA A 42 9.98 7.40 -3.61
CA ALA A 42 10.39 8.76 -3.93
C ALA A 42 9.15 9.64 -4.21
N PRO A 43 9.12 10.91 -3.78
CA PRO A 43 7.96 11.80 -3.97
C PRO A 43 7.50 11.90 -5.43
N GLU A 44 8.43 11.84 -6.38
CA GLU A 44 8.18 11.89 -7.82
C GLU A 44 7.27 10.75 -8.30
N ALA A 45 7.27 9.60 -7.61
CA ALA A 45 6.35 8.49 -7.91
C ALA A 45 4.89 8.90 -7.79
N LEU A 46 4.57 9.73 -6.78
CA LEU A 46 3.20 10.19 -6.53
C LEU A 46 2.76 11.16 -7.62
N THR A 47 3.66 12.04 -8.06
CA THR A 47 3.40 12.94 -9.18
C THR A 47 3.16 12.18 -10.48
N LEU A 48 3.99 11.18 -10.79
CA LEU A 48 3.84 10.34 -11.98
C LEU A 48 2.52 9.56 -11.96
N LEU A 49 2.19 8.95 -10.82
CA LEU A 49 0.94 8.21 -10.65
C LEU A 49 -0.29 9.11 -10.83
N ALA A 50 -0.28 10.30 -10.22
CA ALA A 50 -1.38 11.25 -10.35
C ALA A 50 -1.54 11.75 -11.78
N GLN A 51 -0.43 11.99 -12.50
CA GLN A 51 -0.48 12.35 -13.93
C GLN A 51 -1.15 11.25 -14.74
N GLN A 52 -0.73 9.99 -14.59
CA GLN A 52 -1.30 8.86 -15.36
C GLN A 52 -2.77 8.56 -15.03
N ALA A 53 -3.21 8.85 -13.79
CA ALA A 53 -4.56 8.54 -13.34
C ALA A 53 -5.60 9.62 -13.73
N PHE A 54 -5.19 10.88 -13.82
CA PHE A 54 -6.11 12.02 -14.00
C PHE A 54 -5.95 12.76 -15.33
N LEU A 55 -4.88 12.52 -16.09
CA LEU A 55 -4.65 13.10 -17.43
C LEU A 55 -4.74 12.04 -18.51
#